data_AF-K7FI50-F1
#
_entry.id   AF-K7FI50-F1
#
_cell.length_a   1.000
_cell.length_b   1.000
_cell.length_c   1.000
_cell.angle_alpha   90.00
_cell.angle_beta   90.00
_cell.angle_gamma   90.00
#
_symmetry.space_group_name_H-M   'P 1'
#
loop_
_entity.id
_entity.type
_entity.pdbx_description
1 polymer ?
#
loop_
_entity_poly.entity_id
_entity_poly.type
_entity_poly.pdbx_seq_one_letter_code
_entity_poly.pdbx_strand_id
1 'polypeptide(L)'
;TLAHDFNMWRDYLNLSKVLGEIIEEHRRTLEDTLVLKPSGWSRSNSSSAPTPGRLICNFCRHNGESKKVYSSHPLKQADGTVLCPILRNYVCPVCGATGDRAHTLKYCPQNQEKQSLYCKRGRNSAGFVVRR
;
A
#
# COMPACT_ATOMS: atom_id res chain seq x y z
N THR A 1 13.14 -15.09 -38.90
CA THR A 1 12.96 -15.45 -37.48
C THR A 1 12.58 -14.17 -36.74
N LEU A 2 11.31 -13.99 -36.40
CA LEU A 2 10.88 -12.79 -35.65
C LEU A 2 11.44 -12.91 -34.23
N ALA A 3 12.33 -11.99 -33.86
CA ALA A 3 12.83 -11.87 -32.50
C ALA A 3 11.64 -11.57 -31.59
N HIS A 4 11.25 -12.54 -30.76
CA HIS A 4 10.30 -12.28 -29.70
C HIS A 4 11.02 -11.42 -28.65
N ASP A 5 10.69 -10.14 -28.63
CA ASP A 5 11.29 -9.20 -27.68
C ASP A 5 10.82 -9.59 -26.28
N PHE A 6 11.74 -10.09 -25.45
CA PHE A 6 11.43 -10.59 -24.12
C PHE A 6 10.99 -9.42 -23.24
N ASN A 7 9.72 -9.40 -22.88
CA ASN A 7 9.14 -8.34 -22.07
C ASN A 7 9.06 -8.83 -20.63
N MET A 8 9.94 -8.32 -19.77
CA MET A 8 10.06 -8.69 -18.35
C MET A 8 8.71 -8.76 -17.61
N TRP A 9 7.80 -7.83 -17.89
CA TRP A 9 6.50 -7.77 -17.22
C TRP A 9 5.51 -8.82 -17.73
N ARG A 10 5.56 -9.13 -19.04
CA ARG A 10 4.74 -10.19 -19.63
C ARG A 10 5.27 -11.58 -19.33
N ASP A 11 6.58 -11.77 -19.45
CA ASP A 11 7.19 -13.11 -19.53
C ASP A 11 7.74 -13.61 -18.19
N TYR A 12 8.20 -12.73 -17.30
CA TYR A 12 8.78 -13.13 -15.99
C TYR A 12 7.74 -13.11 -14.85
N LEU A 13 6.82 -12.15 -14.87
CA LEU A 13 5.81 -11.96 -13.82
C LEU A 13 4.40 -12.40 -14.24
N ASN A 14 4.22 -12.93 -15.45
CA ASN A 14 2.93 -13.36 -16.01
C ASN A 14 1.81 -12.30 -15.87
N LEU A 15 2.15 -11.01 -15.90
CA LEU A 15 1.18 -9.95 -15.61
C LEU A 15 0.03 -9.92 -16.63
N SER A 16 0.30 -10.29 -17.89
CA SER A 16 -0.73 -10.43 -18.93
C SER A 16 -1.78 -11.49 -18.58
N LYS A 17 -1.36 -12.60 -17.98
CA LYS A 17 -2.25 -13.67 -17.52
C LYS A 17 -3.10 -13.21 -16.34
N VAL A 18 -2.46 -12.61 -15.33
CA VAL A 18 -3.14 -12.10 -14.13
C VAL A 18 -4.13 -10.98 -14.48
N LEU A 19 -3.76 -10.03 -15.35
CA LEU A 19 -4.67 -9.00 -15.83
C LEU A 19 -5.84 -9.59 -16.62
N GLY A 20 -5.59 -10.62 -17.44
CA GLY A 20 -6.63 -11.35 -18.15
C GLY A 20 -7.64 -11.99 -17.20
N GLU A 21 -7.16 -12.66 -16.15
CA GLU A 21 -8.00 -13.29 -15.11
C GLU A 21 -8.86 -12.24 -14.37
N ILE A 22 -8.28 -11.10 -13.98
CA ILE A 22 -9.01 -10.03 -13.27
C ILE A 22 -10.09 -9.38 -14.15
N ILE A 23 -9.80 -9.14 -15.44
CA ILE A 23 -10.75 -8.55 -16.39
C ILE A 23 -11.93 -9.51 -16.62
N GLU A 24 -11.63 -10.79 -16.77
CA GLU A 24 -12.63 -11.83 -16.99
C GLU A 24 -13.54 -12.03 -15.75
N GLU A 25 -12.98 -11.97 -14.55
CA GLU A 25 -13.75 -12.00 -13.29
C GLU A 25 -14.65 -10.76 -13.12
N HIS A 26 -14.16 -9.57 -13.49
CA HIS A 26 -14.97 -8.36 -13.49
C HIS A 26 -16.12 -8.43 -14.51
N ARG A 27 -15.89 -9.05 -15.66
CA ARG A 27 -16.93 -9.26 -16.67
C ARG A 27 -18.01 -10.23 -16.17
N ARG A 28 -17.62 -11.32 -15.51
CA ARG A 28 -18.55 -12.29 -14.91
C ARG A 28 -19.38 -11.70 -13.77
N THR A 29 -18.75 -10.93 -12.88
CA THR A 29 -19.48 -10.24 -11.80
C THR A 29 -20.46 -9.18 -12.32
N LEU A 30 -20.17 -8.52 -13.45
CA LEU A 30 -21.12 -7.63 -14.11
C LEU A 30 -22.29 -8.38 -14.75
N GLU A 31 -22.07 -9.57 -15.30
CA GLU A 31 -23.10 -10.44 -15.87
C GLU A 31 -24.01 -11.05 -14.78
N ASP A 32 -23.44 -11.52 -13.67
CA ASP A 32 -24.18 -12.09 -12.52
C ASP A 32 -25.02 -11.05 -11.75
N THR A 33 -24.63 -9.77 -11.79
CA THR A 33 -25.38 -8.68 -11.14
C THR A 33 -26.71 -8.36 -11.84
N LEU A 34 -26.92 -8.85 -13.07
CA LEU A 34 -28.14 -8.59 -13.84
C LEU A 34 -29.23 -9.68 -13.70
N VAL A 35 -28.96 -10.79 -12.99
CA VAL A 35 -29.92 -11.91 -12.94
C VAL A 35 -30.61 -12.10 -11.59
N LEU A 36 -30.12 -11.60 -10.44
CA LEU A 36 -30.85 -11.74 -9.17
C LEU A 36 -30.71 -10.51 -8.25
N LYS A 37 -31.84 -9.83 -8.00
CA LYS A 37 -32.13 -9.11 -6.75
C LYS A 37 -33.44 -9.70 -6.19
N PRO A 38 -33.72 -9.69 -4.87
CA PRO A 38 -32.98 -9.04 -3.79
C PRO A 38 -32.69 -9.97 -2.58
N SER A 39 -31.95 -9.45 -1.60
CA SER A 39 -32.04 -9.71 -0.15
C SER A 39 -30.73 -10.10 0.56
N GLY A 40 -30.42 -9.32 1.60
CA GLY A 40 -29.80 -9.80 2.83
C GLY A 40 -28.32 -10.19 2.82
N TRP A 41 -27.41 -9.22 2.65
CA TRP A 41 -26.10 -9.36 3.30
C TRP A 41 -26.06 -8.45 4.54
N SER A 42 -26.41 -9.01 5.69
CA SER A 42 -26.02 -8.48 7.00
C SER A 42 -24.50 -8.54 7.11
N ARG A 43 -23.81 -7.43 6.88
CA ARG A 43 -22.38 -7.28 7.22
C ARG A 43 -22.31 -6.84 8.67
N SER A 44 -22.36 -7.81 9.58
CA SER A 44 -21.81 -7.65 10.91
C SER A 44 -20.30 -7.59 10.78
N ASN A 45 -19.74 -6.38 10.69
CA ASN A 45 -18.60 -5.93 11.51
C ASN A 45 -18.16 -4.55 11.03
N SER A 46 -18.31 -3.54 11.87
CA SER A 46 -17.20 -2.73 12.38
C SER A 46 -17.79 -1.47 13.01
N SER A 47 -17.70 -1.48 14.32
CA SER A 47 -17.87 -0.34 15.21
C SER A 47 -17.10 0.88 14.71
N SER A 48 -17.63 2.05 15.07
CA SER A 48 -17.07 3.41 14.87
C SER A 48 -17.21 3.98 13.45
N ALA A 49 -18.39 4.54 13.19
CA ALA A 49 -18.54 5.61 12.21
C ALA A 49 -17.57 6.75 12.55
N PRO A 50 -16.58 7.06 11.68
CA PRO A 50 -15.80 8.27 11.84
C PRO A 50 -16.65 9.43 11.31
N THR A 51 -16.73 10.49 12.10
CA THR A 51 -17.38 11.75 11.75
C THR A 51 -16.93 12.24 10.36
N PRO A 52 -17.84 12.86 9.57
CA PRO A 52 -17.64 13.19 8.15
C PRO A 52 -16.75 14.44 7.95
N GLY A 53 -15.62 14.50 8.66
CA GLY A 53 -14.64 15.57 8.59
C GLY A 53 -13.29 15.04 8.14
N ARG A 54 -13.08 14.94 6.83
CA ARG A 54 -11.84 14.53 6.14
C ARG A 54 -11.42 13.05 6.32
N LEU A 55 -12.18 12.15 5.70
CA LEU A 55 -11.83 10.73 5.51
C LEU A 55 -10.68 10.50 4.51
N ILE A 56 -9.73 11.44 4.38
CA ILE A 56 -8.63 11.35 3.40
C ILE A 56 -7.32 11.02 4.13
N CYS A 57 -6.72 9.90 3.79
CA CYS A 57 -5.40 9.50 4.22
C CYS A 57 -4.31 10.12 3.33
N ASN A 58 -3.64 11.14 3.86
CA ASN A 58 -2.53 11.79 3.14
C ASN A 58 -1.34 10.86 2.88
N PHE A 59 -1.13 9.85 3.73
CA PHE A 59 -0.04 8.88 3.54
C PHE A 59 -0.28 8.01 2.30
N CYS A 60 -1.45 7.36 2.22
CA CYS A 60 -1.85 6.58 1.06
C CYS A 60 -1.90 7.44 -0.21
N ARG A 61 -2.42 8.67 -0.12
CA ARG A 61 -2.42 9.61 -1.24
C ARG A 61 -1.01 9.94 -1.72
N HIS A 62 -0.05 10.13 -0.83
CA HIS A 62 1.34 10.40 -1.19
C HIS A 62 2.03 9.19 -1.82
N ASN A 63 1.70 7.98 -1.37
CA ASN A 63 2.22 6.74 -1.94
C ASN A 63 1.60 6.37 -3.30
N GLY A 64 0.68 7.20 -3.82
CA GLY A 64 0.03 6.95 -5.11
C GLY A 64 -1.08 5.89 -5.06
N GLU A 65 -1.60 5.59 -3.87
CA GLU A 65 -2.72 4.66 -3.73
C GLU A 65 -3.98 5.16 -4.45
N SER A 66 -4.87 4.24 -4.80
CA SER A 66 -6.11 4.59 -5.51
C SER A 66 -7.01 5.50 -4.67
N LYS A 67 -7.89 6.27 -5.36
CA LYS A 67 -8.86 7.16 -4.70
C LYS A 67 -9.72 6.44 -3.68
N LYS A 68 -10.20 5.24 -4.01
CA LYS A 68 -10.99 4.40 -3.10
C LYS A 68 -10.24 4.09 -1.82
N VAL A 69 -8.93 3.81 -1.90
CA VAL A 69 -8.09 3.49 -0.75
C VAL A 69 -7.83 4.73 0.09
N TYR A 70 -7.31 5.81 -0.48
CA TYR A 70 -6.98 6.98 0.35
C TYR A 70 -8.21 7.72 0.88
N SER A 71 -9.40 7.58 0.28
CA SER A 71 -10.63 8.20 0.79
C SER A 71 -11.44 7.30 1.75
N SER A 72 -10.94 6.10 2.06
CA SER A 72 -11.63 5.14 2.94
C SER A 72 -11.35 5.38 4.42
N HIS A 73 -10.23 6.03 4.76
CA HIS A 73 -9.79 6.20 6.14
C HIS A 73 -8.96 7.50 6.29
N PRO A 74 -8.92 8.09 7.49
CA PRO A 74 -7.97 9.15 7.84
C PRO A 74 -6.59 8.57 8.23
N LEU A 75 -5.54 9.39 8.18
CA LEU A 75 -4.20 8.96 8.58
C LEU A 75 -4.07 8.75 10.11
N LYS A 76 -4.52 9.74 10.89
CA LYS A 76 -4.50 9.74 12.36
C LYS A 76 -5.83 10.26 12.90
N GLN A 77 -6.20 9.80 14.08
CA GLN A 77 -7.31 10.35 14.86
C GLN A 77 -6.84 11.52 15.73
N ALA A 78 -7.79 12.27 16.31
CA ALA A 78 -7.52 13.46 17.11
C ALA A 78 -6.68 13.20 18.37
N ASP A 79 -6.70 11.97 18.87
CA ASP A 79 -5.87 11.46 19.97
C ASP A 79 -4.41 11.19 19.56
N GLY A 80 -4.09 11.28 18.26
CA GLY A 80 -2.76 10.99 17.72
C GLY A 80 -2.56 9.54 17.30
N THR A 81 -3.56 8.67 17.49
CA THR A 81 -3.51 7.25 17.11
C THR A 81 -3.52 7.09 15.59
N VAL A 82 -2.63 6.23 15.07
CA VAL A 82 -2.59 5.93 13.64
C VAL A 82 -3.72 4.99 13.25
N LEU A 83 -4.58 5.44 12.33
CA LEU A 83 -5.71 4.67 11.81
C LEU A 83 -5.42 4.03 10.45
N CYS A 84 -4.45 4.56 9.70
CA CYS A 84 -4.12 4.02 8.38
C CYS A 84 -3.63 2.56 8.47
N PRO A 85 -4.33 1.57 7.88
CA PRO A 85 -3.97 0.16 8.00
C PRO A 85 -2.60 -0.16 7.39
N ILE A 86 -2.24 0.52 6.29
CA ILE A 86 -0.92 0.36 5.65
C ILE A 86 0.18 0.82 6.60
N LEU A 87 0.03 2.00 7.21
CA LEU A 87 1.03 2.51 8.14
C LEU A 87 1.05 1.69 9.43
N ARG A 88 -0.10 1.23 9.95
CA ARG A 88 -0.17 0.37 11.14
C ARG A 88 0.63 -0.93 10.97
N ASN A 89 0.58 -1.53 9.79
CA ASN A 89 1.32 -2.76 9.51
C ASN A 89 2.82 -2.54 9.27
N TYR A 90 3.26 -1.29 9.14
CA TYR A 90 4.67 -0.97 9.02
C TYR A 90 5.35 -1.05 10.39
N VAL A 91 6.47 -1.77 10.45
CA VAL A 91 7.34 -1.87 11.62
C VAL A 91 8.55 -0.99 11.40
N CYS A 92 8.78 -0.02 12.28
CA CYS A 92 9.95 0.84 12.19
C CYS A 92 11.23 0.02 12.40
N PRO A 93 12.21 0.02 11.48
CA PRO A 93 13.40 -0.83 11.59
C PRO A 93 14.40 -0.37 12.66
N VAL A 94 14.25 0.85 13.19
CA VAL A 94 15.12 1.40 14.24
C VAL A 94 14.53 1.13 15.63
N CYS A 95 13.25 1.48 15.84
CA CYS A 95 12.64 1.40 17.16
C CYS A 95 11.62 0.26 17.34
N GLY A 96 11.29 -0.47 16.26
CA GLY A 96 10.31 -1.56 16.27
C GLY A 96 8.85 -1.12 16.43
N ALA A 97 8.54 0.18 16.50
CA ALA A 97 7.17 0.64 16.68
C ALA A 97 6.25 0.26 15.51
N THR A 98 5.04 -0.17 15.83
CA THR A 98 4.00 -0.63 14.89
C THR A 98 2.60 -0.33 15.45
N GLY A 99 1.54 -0.56 14.68
CA GLY A 99 0.16 -0.32 15.08
C GLY A 99 -0.14 1.16 15.35
N ASP A 100 -0.65 1.46 16.55
CA ASP A 100 -1.10 2.81 16.95
C ASP A 100 0.03 3.84 16.96
N ARG A 101 1.27 3.40 17.21
CA ARG A 101 2.48 4.24 17.25
C ARG A 101 3.35 4.08 16.00
N ALA A 102 2.80 3.49 14.94
CA ALA A 102 3.54 3.26 13.72
C ALA A 102 3.96 4.58 13.06
N HIS A 103 5.15 4.59 12.50
CA HIS A 103 5.71 5.74 11.80
C HIS A 103 6.75 5.29 10.79
N THR A 104 6.97 6.09 9.76
CA THR A 104 8.08 5.82 8.82
C THR A 104 9.41 6.22 9.46
N LEU A 105 10.51 5.63 8.98
CA LEU A 105 11.86 5.86 9.51
C LEU A 105 12.20 7.35 9.69
N LYS A 106 11.76 8.20 8.75
CA LYS A 106 12.00 9.66 8.79
C LYS A 106 11.44 10.33 10.05
N TYR A 107 10.34 9.83 10.58
CA TYR A 107 9.67 10.37 11.75
C TYR A 107 9.93 9.54 13.02
N CYS A 108 10.93 8.66 12.98
CA CYS A 108 11.30 7.86 14.15
C CYS A 108 11.99 8.74 15.20
N PRO A 109 11.51 8.75 16.46
CA PRO A 109 12.12 9.55 17.53
C PRO A 109 13.54 9.08 17.89
N GLN A 110 13.86 7.82 17.60
CA GLN A 110 15.19 7.25 17.81
C GLN A 110 16.12 7.44 16.59
N ASN A 111 15.64 8.00 15.48
CA ASN A 111 16.44 8.24 14.29
C ASN A 111 17.13 9.62 14.32
N GLN A 112 18.02 9.82 15.31
CA GLN A 112 18.71 11.09 15.53
C GLN A 112 19.64 11.48 14.37
N GLU A 113 20.23 10.49 13.68
CA GLU A 113 21.15 10.72 12.56
C GLU A 113 20.45 10.93 11.21
N LYS A 114 19.11 11.00 11.17
CA LYS A 114 18.31 11.03 9.93
C LYS A 114 18.76 9.93 8.96
N GLN A 115 18.99 8.73 9.48
CA GLN A 115 19.37 7.58 8.67
C GLN A 115 18.30 7.39 7.60
N SER A 116 18.75 7.30 6.35
CA SER A 116 17.92 6.93 5.22
C SER A 116 17.97 5.41 5.05
N LEU A 117 16.82 4.78 4.79
CA LEU A 117 16.78 3.37 4.36
C LEU A 117 17.66 3.14 3.13
N TYR A 118 17.84 4.18 2.32
CA TYR A 118 18.84 4.20 1.27
C TYR A 118 20.22 4.42 1.90
N CYS A 119 20.75 3.36 2.50
CA CYS A 119 22.06 3.37 3.12
C CYS A 119 23.12 3.75 2.06
N LYS A 120 23.74 4.91 2.24
CA LYS A 120 24.93 5.37 1.52
C LYS A 120 26.17 4.64 2.03
N ARG A 121 26.18 3.30 2.06
CA ARG A 121 27.48 2.60 2.05
C ARG A 121 28.13 2.98 0.72
N GLY A 122 29.23 3.72 0.80
CA GLY A 122 29.86 4.46 -0.30
C GLY A 122 29.73 3.74 -1.63
N ARG A 123 28.85 4.26 -2.49
CA ARG A 123 28.84 3.91 -3.90
C ARG A 123 29.46 5.07 -4.63
N ASN A 124 30.52 4.82 -5.39
CA ASN A 124 30.86 5.70 -6.48
C ASN A 124 30.00 5.30 -7.69
N SER A 125 30.11 6.02 -8.80
CA SER A 125 29.37 5.75 -10.04
C SER A 125 29.61 4.34 -10.61
N ALA A 126 30.58 3.58 -10.07
CA ALA A 126 30.92 2.21 -10.47
C ALA A 126 30.35 1.12 -9.53
N GLY A 127 29.73 1.47 -8.40
CA GLY A 127 29.11 0.51 -7.49
C GLY A 127 29.68 0.53 -6.07
N PHE A 128 29.50 -0.59 -5.33
CA PHE A 128 29.81 -0.70 -3.90
C PHE A 128 31.32 -0.70 -3.65
N VAL A 129 31.79 0.25 -2.83
CA VAL A 129 33.21 0.31 -2.44
C VAL A 129 33.48 -0.76 -1.39
N VAL A 130 34.10 -1.86 -1.82
CA VAL A 130 34.70 -2.85 -0.91
C VAL A 130 35.94 -2.19 -0.29
N ARG A 131 35.91 -1.91 1.01
CA ARG A 131 37.11 -1.48 1.74
C ARG A 131 38.05 -2.69 1.84
N ARG A 132 39.23 -2.59 1.23
CA ARG A 132 40.35 -3.52 1.39
C ARG A 132 41.15 -3.15 2.63
#